data_AF-A0A3R6ZJA5-F1
#
_entry.id   AF-A0A3R6ZJA5-F1
#
_cell.length_a   1.000
_cell.length_b   1.000
_cell.length_c   1.000
_cell.angle_alpha   90.00
_cell.angle_beta   90.00
_cell.angle_gamma   90.00
#
_symmetry.space_group_name_H-M   'P 1'
#
loop_
_entity.id
_entity.type
_entity.pdbx_description
1 polymer ?
#
loop_
_entity_poly.entity_id
_entity_poly.type
_entity_poly.pdbx_seq_one_letter_code
_entity_poly.pdbx_strand_id
1 'polypeptide(L)'
;MMKLYKTEDGKKLYPVCKWEDNQHKLYNTHDRIMNAIYNARENGEPEPYEQLERIEKAMDAFEKYVINGIVYATYQDGLIIKDYIFAYDLRHK
;
A
#
# COMPACT_ATOMS: atom_id res chain seq x y z
N MET A 1 0.64 5.29 28.62
CA MET A 1 -0.63 4.87 27.99
C MET A 1 -0.48 5.08 26.49
N MET A 2 -0.57 4.03 25.67
CA MET A 2 -0.46 4.18 24.21
C MET A 2 -1.72 4.88 23.69
N LYS A 3 -1.55 5.97 22.94
CA LYS A 3 -2.69 6.72 22.39
C LYS A 3 -3.41 5.83 21.38
N LEU A 4 -4.69 5.56 21.62
CA LEU A 4 -5.53 4.78 20.71
C LEU A 4 -6.05 5.69 19.61
N TYR A 5 -5.63 5.43 18.37
CA TYR A 5 -6.13 6.13 17.20
C TYR A 5 -7.33 5.40 16.61
N LYS A 6 -8.27 6.17 16.03
CA LYS A 6 -9.45 5.66 15.37
C LYS A 6 -9.75 6.45 14.10
N THR A 7 -10.41 5.81 13.16
CA THR A 7 -11.01 6.46 11.99
C THR A 7 -12.23 7.29 12.41
N GLU A 8 -12.77 8.08 11.48
CA GLU A 8 -14.00 8.86 11.68
C GLU A 8 -15.21 7.98 12.00
N ASP A 9 -15.30 6.79 11.38
CA ASP A 9 -16.33 5.77 11.67
C ASP A 9 -16.01 4.91 12.91
N GLY A 10 -14.97 5.27 13.68
CA GLY A 10 -14.67 4.68 14.98
C GLY A 10 -13.88 3.37 14.96
N LYS A 11 -13.41 2.90 13.79
CA LYS A 11 -12.55 1.71 13.67
C LYS A 11 -11.18 1.99 14.27
N LYS A 12 -10.61 0.99 14.96
CA LYS A 12 -9.28 1.09 15.57
C LYS A 12 -8.19 1.12 14.50
N LEU A 13 -7.23 2.02 14.71
CA LEU A 13 -6.03 2.13 13.90
C LEU A 13 -4.82 1.55 14.64
N TYR A 14 -3.98 0.83 13.91
CA TYR A 14 -2.80 0.14 14.41
C TYR A 14 -1.55 0.65 13.70
N PRO A 15 -0.41 0.80 14.40
CA PRO A 15 0.84 1.16 13.74
C PRO A 15 1.28 0.04 12.79
N VAL A 16 1.65 0.41 11.56
CA VAL A 16 1.99 -0.54 10.49
C VAL A 16 3.48 -0.53 10.21
N CYS A 17 4.03 0.62 9.81
CA CYS A 17 5.43 0.80 9.43
C CYS A 17 5.82 2.29 9.48
N LYS A 18 7.11 2.59 9.32
CA LYS A 18 7.61 3.95 9.08
C LYS A 18 7.34 4.35 7.64
N TRP A 19 6.75 5.51 7.44
CA TRP A 19 6.40 6.03 6.12
C TRP A 19 7.65 6.24 5.25
N GLU A 20 8.65 6.96 5.78
CA GLU A 20 9.89 7.31 5.06
C GLU A 20 10.64 6.08 4.54
N ASP A 21 10.68 5.02 5.36
CA ASP A 21 11.39 3.78 5.04
C ASP A 21 10.66 2.91 4.00
N ASN A 22 9.37 3.13 3.77
CA ASN A 22 8.52 2.18 3.02
C ASN A 22 7.72 2.77 1.86
N GLN A 23 7.56 4.10 1.76
CA GLN A 23 6.79 4.76 0.69
C GLN A 23 7.20 4.28 -0.72
N HIS A 24 8.51 4.21 -0.97
CA HIS A 24 9.07 3.83 -2.27
C HIS A 24 8.72 2.39 -2.68
N LYS A 25 8.41 1.51 -1.72
CA LYS A 25 8.09 0.10 -1.99
C LYS A 25 6.70 -0.04 -2.61
N LEU A 26 5.74 0.76 -2.13
CA LEU A 26 4.40 0.82 -2.69
C LEU A 26 4.43 1.53 -4.05
N TYR A 27 5.12 2.67 -4.15
CA TYR A 27 5.24 3.43 -5.40
C TYR A 27 5.90 2.59 -6.50
N ASN A 28 6.98 1.86 -6.19
CA ASN A 28 7.61 0.94 -7.14
C ASN A 28 6.65 -0.15 -7.62
N THR A 29 5.79 -0.67 -6.74
CA THR A 29 4.81 -1.69 -7.11
C THR A 29 3.74 -1.10 -8.03
N HIS A 30 3.25 0.10 -7.73
CA HIS A 30 2.32 0.84 -8.59
C HIS A 30 2.91 1.09 -9.99
N ASP A 31 4.13 1.63 -10.07
CA ASP A 31 4.81 1.89 -11.35
C ASP A 31 4.96 0.62 -12.20
N ARG A 32 5.29 -0.51 -11.55
CA ARG A 32 5.38 -1.80 -12.24
C ARG A 32 4.03 -2.25 -12.81
N ILE A 33 2.94 -2.04 -12.08
CA ILE A 33 1.59 -2.36 -12.55
C ILE A 33 1.20 -1.45 -13.71
N MET A 34 1.50 -0.14 -13.63
CA MET A 34 1.26 0.79 -14.72
C MET A 34 2.03 0.39 -15.99
N ASN A 35 3.30 0.02 -15.87
CA ASN A 35 4.07 -0.49 -17.01
C ASN A 35 3.45 -1.77 -17.59
N ALA A 36 2.96 -2.69 -16.74
CA ALA A 36 2.28 -3.88 -17.21
C ALA A 36 0.99 -3.58 -17.97
N ILE A 37 0.22 -2.57 -17.54
CA ILE A 37 -0.97 -2.07 -18.25
C ILE A 37 -0.59 -1.57 -19.65
N TYR A 38 0.43 -0.70 -19.76
CA TYR A 38 0.87 -0.20 -21.06
C TYR A 38 1.33 -1.33 -22.00
N ASN A 39 2.12 -2.27 -21.50
CA ASN A 39 2.55 -3.43 -22.29
C ASN A 39 1.35 -4.29 -22.74
N ALA A 40 0.37 -4.53 -21.87
CA ALA A 40 -0.82 -5.29 -22.21
C ALA A 40 -1.64 -4.61 -23.31
N ARG A 41 -1.79 -3.27 -23.25
CA ARG A 41 -2.45 -2.48 -24.32
C ARG A 41 -1.75 -2.64 -25.65
N GLU A 42 -0.42 -2.52 -25.68
CA GLU A 42 0.38 -2.63 -26.91
C GLU A 42 0.31 -4.03 -27.52
N ASN A 43 0.22 -5.07 -26.69
CA ASN A 43 0.19 -6.47 -27.12
C ASN A 43 -1.23 -7.01 -27.35
N GLY A 44 -2.29 -6.24 -27.06
CA GLY A 44 -3.68 -6.72 -27.13
C GLY A 44 -4.02 -7.77 -26.06
N GLU A 45 -3.34 -7.73 -24.91
CA GLU A 45 -3.54 -8.63 -23.79
C GLU A 45 -4.45 -8.00 -22.71
N PRO A 46 -5.06 -8.81 -21.81
CA PRO A 46 -5.86 -8.28 -20.71
C PRO A 46 -5.03 -7.41 -19.75
N GLU A 47 -5.52 -6.21 -19.48
CA GLU A 47 -4.87 -5.26 -18.58
C GLU A 47 -5.12 -5.63 -17.10
N PRO A 48 -4.11 -5.57 -16.22
CA PRO A 48 -4.22 -6.01 -14.82
C PRO A 48 -4.91 -4.97 -13.90
N TYR A 49 -6.09 -4.45 -14.29
CA TYR A 49 -6.80 -3.42 -13.51
C TYR A 49 -7.17 -3.84 -12.09
N GLU A 50 -7.46 -5.12 -11.84
CA GLU A 50 -7.70 -5.60 -10.47
C GLU A 50 -6.46 -5.42 -9.56
N GLN A 51 -5.26 -5.54 -10.13
CA GLN A 51 -4.03 -5.32 -9.38
C GLN A 51 -3.82 -3.82 -9.13
N LEU A 52 -4.16 -2.98 -10.12
CA LEU A 52 -4.12 -1.51 -9.97
C LEU A 52 -5.05 -1.05 -8.84
N GLU A 53 -6.31 -1.47 -8.86
CA GLU A 53 -7.29 -1.10 -7.82
C GLU A 53 -6.82 -1.53 -6.42
N ARG A 54 -6.20 -2.71 -6.31
CA ARG A 54 -5.68 -3.22 -5.04
C ARG A 54 -4.49 -2.42 -4.53
N ILE A 55 -3.54 -2.03 -5.39
CA ILE A 55 -2.39 -1.21 -4.94
C ILE A 55 -2.83 0.21 -4.61
N GLU A 56 -3.75 0.81 -5.38
CA GLU A 56 -4.30 2.15 -5.12
C GLU A 56 -5.03 2.20 -3.77
N LYS A 57 -5.87 1.19 -3.46
CA LYS A 57 -6.48 1.07 -2.13
C LYS A 57 -5.45 0.96 -0.99
N ALA A 58 -4.36 0.24 -1.22
CA ALA A 58 -3.29 0.11 -0.24
C ALA A 58 -2.53 1.43 -0.05
N MET A 59 -2.27 2.16 -1.14
CA MET A 59 -1.63 3.47 -1.11
C MET A 59 -2.51 4.51 -0.41
N ASP A 60 -3.82 4.53 -0.69
CA ASP A 60 -4.76 5.39 0.01
C ASP A 60 -4.72 5.14 1.52
N ALA A 61 -4.75 3.87 1.94
CA ALA A 61 -4.66 3.52 3.36
C ALA A 61 -3.29 3.86 3.98
N PHE A 62 -2.21 3.76 3.21
CA PHE A 62 -0.85 4.07 3.64
C PHE A 62 -0.65 5.56 3.92
N GLU A 63 -1.22 6.42 3.09
CA GLU A 63 -1.07 7.89 3.20
C GLU A 63 -2.07 8.52 4.19
N LYS A 64 -3.23 7.90 4.41
CA LYS A 64 -4.35 8.54 5.11
C LYS A 64 -4.09 8.92 6.57
N TYR A 65 -3.38 8.08 7.33
CA TYR A 65 -3.14 8.30 8.76
C TYR A 65 -1.67 8.16 9.12
N VAL A 66 -0.84 9.08 8.61
CA VAL A 66 0.57 9.20 9.00
C VAL A 66 0.70 10.13 10.21
N ILE A 67 1.11 9.57 11.35
CA ILE A 67 1.23 10.30 12.61
C ILE A 67 2.64 10.15 13.14
N ASN A 68 3.37 11.26 13.24
CA ASN A 68 4.78 11.28 13.63
C ASN A 68 5.64 10.31 12.79
N GLY A 69 5.42 10.28 11.47
CA GLY A 69 6.15 9.43 10.53
C GLY A 69 5.78 7.94 10.55
N ILE A 70 4.82 7.53 11.40
CA ILE A 70 4.30 6.16 11.44
C ILE A 70 2.98 6.10 10.70
N VAL A 71 2.86 5.14 9.79
CA VAL A 71 1.61 4.79 9.11
C VAL A 71 0.72 4.03 10.08
N TYR A 72 -0.50 4.52 10.27
CA TYR A 72 -1.55 3.83 11.01
C TYR A 72 -2.65 3.39 10.06
N ALA A 73 -3.15 2.17 10.20
CA ALA A 73 -4.22 1.66 9.35
C ALA A 73 -5.16 0.75 10.14
N THR A 74 -6.33 0.42 9.57
CA THR A 74 -7.15 -0.65 10.15
C THR A 74 -6.38 -1.97 10.07
N TYR A 75 -6.78 -2.98 10.84
CA TYR A 75 -6.09 -4.27 10.83
C TYR A 75 -6.01 -4.87 9.42
N GLN A 76 -7.11 -4.83 8.65
CA GLN A 76 -7.16 -5.39 7.30
C GLN A 76 -6.27 -4.61 6.33
N ASP A 77 -6.39 -3.28 6.31
CA ASP A 77 -5.55 -2.45 5.43
C ASP A 77 -4.05 -2.58 5.77
N GLY A 78 -3.74 -2.69 7.07
CA GLY A 78 -2.39 -2.89 7.56
C GLY A 78 -1.76 -4.22 7.12
N LEU A 79 -2.56 -5.28 6.92
CA LEU A 79 -2.07 -6.53 6.34
C LEU A 79 -1.72 -6.35 4.86
N ILE A 80 -2.59 -5.70 4.09
CA ILE A 80 -2.38 -5.45 2.66
C ILE A 80 -1.10 -4.62 2.44
N ILE A 81 -0.91 -3.56 3.22
CA ILE A 81 0.31 -2.74 3.18
C ILE A 81 1.56 -3.60 3.44
N LYS A 82 1.52 -4.46 4.46
CA LYS A 82 2.64 -5.34 4.81
C LYS A 82 2.95 -6.36 3.72
N ASP A 83 1.94 -6.89 3.05
CA ASP A 83 2.13 -7.83 1.95
C ASP A 83 2.90 -7.18 0.80
N TYR A 84 2.58 -5.94 0.44
CA TYR A 84 3.31 -5.22 -0.61
C TYR A 84 4.74 -4.86 -0.21
N ILE A 85 4.96 -4.43 1.03
CA ILE A 85 6.31 -4.19 1.57
C ILE A 85 7.13 -5.48 1.52
N PHE A 86 6.56 -6.59 1.99
CA PHE A 86 7.21 -7.88 2.00
C PHE A 86 7.53 -8.37 0.57
N ALA A 87 6.59 -8.22 -0.36
CA ALA A 87 6.80 -8.58 -1.75
C ALA A 87 7.91 -7.75 -2.41
N TYR A 88 8.02 -6.46 -2.07
CA TYR A 88 9.15 -5.64 -2.50
C TYR A 88 10.47 -6.16 -1.93
N ASP A 89 10.52 -6.37 -0.62
CA ASP A 89 11.74 -6.81 0.07
C ASP A 89 12.23 -8.15 -0.48
N LEU A 90 11.33 -9.11 -0.73
CA LEU A 90 11.69 -10.40 -1.34
C LEU A 90 12.37 -10.27 -2.72
N ARG A 91 12.03 -9.24 -3.50
CA ARG A 91 12.60 -9.02 -4.84
C ARG A 91 13.95 -8.30 -4.82
N HIS A 92 14.31 -7.66 -3.70
CA HIS A 92 15.50 -6.81 -3.58
C HIS A 92 16.45 -7.29 -2.47
N LYS A 93 16.35 -8.58 -2.10
CA LYS A 93 17.27 -9.26 -1.18
C LYS A 93 18.58 -9.64 -1.83
#